data_AF-A0A9W6N8G0-F1
#
_entry.id   AF-A0A9W6N8G0-F1
#
_cell.length_a   1.000
_cell.length_b   1.000
_cell.length_c   1.000
_cell.angle_alpha   90.00
_cell.angle_beta   90.00
_cell.angle_gamma   90.00
#
_symmetry.space_group_name_H-M   'P 1'
#
loop_
_entity.id
_entity.type
_entity.pdbx_description
1 polymer ?
#
loop_
_entity_poly.entity_id
_entity_poly.type
_entity_poly.pdbx_seq_one_letter_code
_entity_poly.pdbx_strand_id
1 'polypeptide(L)'
;MLTPPPAPPRLWALIPKHRGDARMVEAVAEASGLAVARKPLAFNPLGWLLNLRPGGSLFTLRRNARKSLAPPWPDVVVSAGKRSAPVALWIRARSGGRTRLVHLGRPSAPLRWFDLVVTTPQYDLPARPNVLLQRFPPTQAAARRDAVRPDLAALPRPRLMAIVGGDADPQRLDADAARRFAQAALASACESGGALLIATSPRTPPDAVAALKAAAADADVPVRLSVYGEGADDYRAFLNAADAFLVTDDSASMITEAALSGAPVELLALPRRPGLKVRAFHALRRIAGRRVAEWAVGRGLVRANRDIDLFIAALRADKLLDGGPRAAAVAAAELDEIAGLIRALAGAGRR
;
A
#
# COMPACT_ATOMS: atom_id res chain seq x y z
N MET A 1 -42.49 15.52 -22.26
CA MET A 1 -41.22 16.08 -21.74
C MET A 1 -40.33 14.90 -21.36
N LEU A 2 -39.24 14.69 -22.10
CA LEU A 2 -38.25 13.65 -21.79
C LEU A 2 -37.51 14.06 -20.51
N THR A 3 -37.63 13.28 -19.45
CA THR A 3 -36.83 13.44 -18.23
C THR A 3 -35.36 13.37 -18.63
N PRO A 4 -34.50 14.34 -18.23
CA PRO A 4 -33.08 14.27 -18.54
C PRO A 4 -32.50 12.96 -17.97
N PRO A 5 -31.55 12.32 -18.67
CA PRO A 5 -30.95 11.09 -18.18
C PRO A 5 -30.35 11.32 -16.78
N PRO A 6 -30.49 10.35 -15.85
CA PRO A 6 -29.97 10.49 -14.50
C PRO A 6 -28.46 10.75 -14.55
N ALA A 7 -28.00 11.78 -13.84
CA ALA A 7 -26.58 12.16 -13.81
C ALA A 7 -25.69 10.96 -13.45
N PRO A 8 -24.51 10.77 -14.07
CA PRO A 8 -23.69 9.59 -13.86
C PRO A 8 -23.30 9.42 -12.36
N PRO A 9 -23.14 8.16 -11.88
CA PRO A 9 -22.71 7.90 -10.52
C PRO A 9 -21.39 8.58 -10.19
N ARG A 10 -21.37 9.28 -9.05
CA ARG A 10 -20.25 10.11 -8.59
C ARG A 10 -19.47 9.39 -7.50
N LEU A 11 -18.18 9.26 -7.70
CA LEU A 11 -17.24 8.73 -6.72
C LEU A 11 -16.41 9.86 -6.14
N TRP A 12 -16.31 9.93 -4.81
CA TRP A 12 -15.31 10.78 -4.15
C TRP A 12 -14.11 9.95 -3.70
N ALA A 13 -12.94 10.29 -4.22
CA ALA A 13 -11.67 9.72 -3.84
C ALA A 13 -11.04 10.59 -2.75
N LEU A 14 -11.04 10.11 -1.50
CA LEU A 14 -10.40 10.83 -0.40
C LEU A 14 -8.90 10.59 -0.43
N ILE A 15 -8.12 11.59 -0.82
CA ILE A 15 -6.67 11.44 -1.01
C ILE A 15 -5.95 11.71 0.32
N PRO A 16 -5.40 10.69 0.99
CA PRO A 16 -4.69 10.84 2.27
C PRO A 16 -3.29 11.42 2.07
N LYS A 17 -2.67 11.87 3.17
CA LYS A 17 -1.28 12.37 3.18
C LYS A 17 -0.24 11.29 2.82
N HIS A 18 -0.50 10.03 3.15
CA HIS A 18 0.46 8.94 2.93
C HIS A 18 0.43 8.51 1.46
N ARG A 19 1.56 8.62 0.75
CA ARG A 19 1.63 8.39 -0.70
C ARG A 19 1.16 6.98 -1.11
N GLY A 20 1.52 5.95 -0.34
CA GLY A 20 1.07 4.58 -0.62
C GLY A 20 -0.45 4.43 -0.52
N ASP A 21 -1.08 5.08 0.47
CA ASP A 21 -2.53 5.03 0.63
C ASP A 21 -3.23 5.83 -0.48
N ALA A 22 -2.65 6.95 -0.90
CA ALA A 22 -3.15 7.78 -1.99
C ALA A 22 -3.15 7.03 -3.33
N ARG A 23 -2.04 6.35 -3.66
CA ARG A 23 -1.93 5.53 -4.88
C ARG A 23 -3.01 4.45 -4.93
N MET A 24 -3.29 3.77 -3.82
CA MET A 24 -4.36 2.76 -3.78
C MET A 24 -5.75 3.38 -4.04
N VAL A 25 -6.05 4.53 -3.41
CA VAL A 25 -7.32 5.23 -3.64
C VAL A 25 -7.45 5.66 -5.09
N GLU A 26 -6.39 6.19 -5.69
CA GLU A 26 -6.38 6.64 -7.08
C GLU A 26 -6.55 5.48 -8.04
N ALA A 27 -5.79 4.39 -7.86
CA ALA A 27 -5.90 3.19 -8.70
C ALA A 27 -7.32 2.64 -8.73
N VAL A 28 -7.95 2.50 -7.56
CA VAL A 28 -9.33 2.01 -7.44
C VAL A 28 -10.35 3.00 -8.01
N ALA A 29 -10.17 4.29 -7.75
CA ALA A 29 -11.06 5.32 -8.26
C ALA A 29 -11.05 5.36 -9.80
N GLU A 30 -9.87 5.26 -10.41
CA GLU A 30 -9.71 5.25 -11.87
C GLU A 30 -10.25 3.96 -12.49
N ALA A 31 -9.95 2.80 -11.92
CA ALA A 31 -10.47 1.51 -12.39
C ALA A 31 -12.00 1.41 -12.30
N SER A 32 -12.64 2.17 -11.38
CA SER A 32 -14.10 2.15 -11.24
C SER A 32 -14.85 2.58 -12.51
N GLY A 33 -14.25 3.44 -13.33
CA GLY A 33 -14.90 4.06 -14.50
C GLY A 33 -15.99 5.08 -14.16
N LEU A 34 -16.15 5.44 -12.88
CA LEU A 34 -17.15 6.41 -12.41
C LEU A 34 -16.66 7.86 -12.57
N ALA A 35 -17.58 8.83 -12.43
CA ALA A 35 -17.19 10.24 -12.39
C ALA A 35 -16.47 10.55 -11.06
N VAL A 36 -15.13 10.61 -11.09
CA VAL A 36 -14.28 10.78 -9.90
C VAL A 36 -14.06 12.25 -9.54
N ALA A 37 -14.42 12.64 -8.32
CA ALA A 37 -13.96 13.87 -7.69
C ALA A 37 -12.88 13.56 -6.64
N ARG A 38 -11.66 14.02 -6.89
CA ARG A 38 -10.53 13.88 -5.97
C ARG A 38 -10.65 14.91 -4.85
N LYS A 39 -10.58 14.45 -3.59
CA LYS A 39 -10.72 15.29 -2.38
C LYS A 39 -9.46 15.15 -1.51
N PRO A 40 -8.45 16.02 -1.69
CA PRO A 40 -7.25 16.00 -0.87
C PRO A 40 -7.55 16.27 0.61
N LEU A 41 -7.08 15.39 1.48
CA LEU A 41 -7.22 15.52 2.93
C LEU A 41 -5.97 16.17 3.53
N ALA A 42 -6.15 17.35 4.10
CA ALA A 42 -5.12 18.02 4.89
C ALA A 42 -5.50 18.01 6.38
N PHE A 43 -4.67 17.40 7.22
CA PHE A 43 -4.92 17.26 8.65
C PHE A 43 -4.25 18.37 9.47
N ASN A 44 -4.88 18.78 10.57
CA ASN A 44 -4.31 19.69 11.56
C ASN A 44 -3.33 18.93 12.50
N PRO A 45 -2.63 19.62 13.43
CA PRO A 45 -1.71 18.95 14.37
C PRO A 45 -2.37 17.84 15.21
N LEU A 46 -3.68 17.95 15.46
CA LEU A 46 -4.49 16.92 16.13
C LEU A 46 -4.86 15.74 15.23
N GLY A 47 -4.33 15.67 14.00
CA GLY A 47 -4.57 14.58 13.05
C GLY A 47 -4.09 13.19 13.52
N TRP A 48 -3.35 13.11 14.61
CA TRP A 48 -3.01 11.83 15.24
C TRP A 48 -4.18 11.21 16.03
N LEU A 49 -5.10 12.03 16.55
CA LEU A 49 -6.29 11.60 17.29
C LEU A 49 -7.27 10.91 16.34
N LEU A 50 -7.70 9.71 16.72
CA LEU A 50 -8.74 8.98 16.01
C LEU A 50 -10.10 9.49 16.52
N ASN A 51 -10.60 10.60 15.97
CA ASN A 51 -11.93 11.15 16.32
C ASN A 51 -13.06 10.35 15.64
N LEU A 52 -13.09 9.05 15.93
CA LEU A 52 -14.00 8.08 15.34
C LEU A 52 -15.28 8.00 16.17
N ARG A 53 -16.41 8.31 15.52
CA ARG A 53 -17.76 8.22 16.08
C ARG A 53 -18.73 7.76 14.99
N PRO A 54 -19.90 7.18 15.31
CA PRO A 54 -20.83 6.64 14.32
C PRO A 54 -21.25 7.63 13.21
N GLY A 55 -21.31 8.93 13.50
CA GLY A 55 -21.59 9.99 12.52
C GLY A 55 -20.37 10.65 11.87
N GLY A 56 -19.16 10.13 12.12
CA GLY A 56 -17.91 10.66 11.62
C GLY A 56 -17.53 12.05 12.16
N SER A 57 -16.36 12.55 11.77
CA SER A 57 -15.84 13.84 12.22
C SER A 57 -14.89 14.46 11.21
N LEU A 58 -14.98 15.80 11.06
CA LEU A 58 -14.00 16.61 10.33
C LEU A 58 -13.02 17.33 11.26
N PHE A 59 -13.09 17.10 12.57
CA PHE A 59 -12.32 17.83 13.59
C PHE A 59 -10.82 17.83 13.33
N THR A 60 -10.29 16.76 12.75
CA THR A 60 -8.87 16.61 12.45
C THR A 60 -8.46 17.22 11.10
N LEU A 61 -9.39 17.72 10.29
CA LEU A 61 -9.11 18.37 9.02
C LEU A 61 -8.82 19.87 9.18
N ARG A 62 -7.96 20.41 8.31
CA ARG A 62 -7.77 21.85 8.14
C ARG A 62 -8.97 22.49 7.43
N ARG A 63 -9.17 23.79 7.63
CA ARG A 63 -10.34 24.55 7.14
C ARG A 63 -10.58 24.39 5.62
N ASN A 64 -9.53 24.46 4.80
CA ASN A 64 -9.65 24.35 3.35
C ASN A 64 -10.11 22.96 2.90
N ALA A 65 -9.57 21.89 3.51
CA ALA A 65 -10.01 20.52 3.25
C ALA A 65 -11.44 20.26 3.72
N ARG A 66 -11.93 20.97 4.74
CA ARG A 66 -13.35 20.90 5.14
C ARG A 66 -14.26 21.57 4.12
N LYS A 67 -13.87 22.75 3.62
CA LYS A 67 -14.65 23.53 2.65
C LYS A 67 -14.85 22.79 1.32
N SER A 68 -13.90 21.94 0.91
CA SER A 68 -14.01 21.15 -0.31
C SER A 68 -15.02 19.98 -0.21
N LEU A 69 -15.47 19.63 1.00
CA LEU A 69 -16.46 18.61 1.28
C LEU A 69 -17.86 19.23 1.38
N ALA A 70 -18.39 19.65 0.24
CA ALA A 70 -19.70 20.28 0.09
C ALA A 70 -20.55 19.51 -0.93
N PRO A 71 -21.89 19.62 -0.86
CA PRO A 71 -22.78 19.01 -1.85
C PRO A 71 -22.46 19.47 -3.28
N PRO A 72 -22.85 18.70 -4.31
CA PRO A 72 -23.64 17.47 -4.23
C PRO A 72 -22.85 16.27 -3.69
N TRP A 73 -23.48 15.49 -2.81
CA TRP A 73 -22.88 14.33 -2.15
C TRP A 73 -22.66 13.18 -3.15
N PRO A 74 -21.59 12.38 -2.99
CA PRO A 74 -21.29 11.27 -3.88
C PRO A 74 -22.18 10.05 -3.61
N ASP A 75 -22.29 9.18 -4.62
CA ASP A 75 -22.90 7.86 -4.46
C ASP A 75 -21.95 6.93 -3.70
N VAL A 76 -20.64 7.03 -3.94
CA VAL A 76 -19.60 6.22 -3.28
C VAL A 76 -18.42 7.09 -2.82
N VAL A 77 -17.89 6.78 -1.63
CA VAL A 77 -16.62 7.30 -1.14
C VAL A 77 -15.60 6.17 -1.07
N VAL A 78 -14.45 6.36 -1.70
CA VAL A 78 -13.26 5.52 -1.52
C VAL A 78 -12.29 6.22 -0.58
N SER A 79 -11.85 5.50 0.45
CA SER A 79 -10.96 6.03 1.48
C SER A 79 -9.89 5.00 1.85
N ALA A 80 -8.74 5.45 2.31
CA ALA A 80 -7.67 4.59 2.80
C ALA A 80 -7.07 5.14 4.09
N GLY A 81 -6.64 4.23 4.96
CA GLY A 81 -5.95 4.56 6.21
C GLY A 81 -6.85 5.12 7.32
N LYS A 82 -6.37 5.01 8.56
CA LYS A 82 -7.14 5.31 9.78
C LYS A 82 -7.74 6.73 9.84
N ARG A 83 -7.06 7.71 9.22
CA ARG A 83 -7.44 9.13 9.33
C ARG A 83 -8.58 9.51 8.39
N SER A 84 -8.77 8.75 7.32
CA SER A 84 -9.80 9.01 6.31
C SER A 84 -11.15 8.41 6.70
N ALA A 85 -11.16 7.36 7.54
CA ALA A 85 -12.38 6.70 8.00
C ALA A 85 -13.39 7.65 8.69
N PRO A 86 -13.00 8.52 9.66
CA PRO A 86 -13.93 9.49 10.24
C PRO A 86 -14.52 10.47 9.24
N VAL A 87 -13.77 10.84 8.19
CA VAL A 87 -14.22 11.76 7.15
C VAL A 87 -15.26 11.08 6.24
N ALA A 88 -14.99 9.83 5.84
CA ALA A 88 -15.92 9.03 5.04
C ALA A 88 -17.28 8.85 5.75
N LEU A 89 -17.24 8.50 7.05
CA LEU A 89 -18.45 8.37 7.88
C LEU A 89 -19.22 9.69 7.99
N TRP A 90 -18.53 10.82 8.08
CA TRP A 90 -19.15 12.14 8.13
C TRP A 90 -19.85 12.48 6.82
N ILE A 91 -19.25 12.14 5.68
CA ILE A 91 -19.86 12.34 4.36
C ILE A 91 -21.15 11.51 4.25
N ARG A 92 -21.12 10.24 4.65
CA ARG A 92 -22.32 9.39 4.68
C ARG A 92 -23.42 10.00 5.56
N ALA A 93 -23.07 10.46 6.76
CA ALA A 93 -24.05 11.12 7.64
C ALA A 93 -24.66 12.37 6.97
N ARG A 94 -23.85 13.21 6.32
CA ARG A 94 -24.33 14.41 5.61
C ARG A 94 -25.13 14.14 4.34
N SER A 95 -24.89 12.99 3.71
CA SER A 95 -25.70 12.53 2.58
C SER A 95 -27.08 11.99 2.99
N GLY A 96 -27.37 11.87 4.29
CA GLY A 96 -28.57 11.19 4.79
C GLY A 96 -28.47 9.66 4.70
N GLY A 97 -27.26 9.11 4.76
CA GLY A 97 -27.01 7.67 4.69
C GLY A 97 -26.91 7.08 3.28
N ARG A 98 -27.11 7.90 2.22
CA ARG A 98 -27.13 7.48 0.81
C ARG A 98 -25.75 7.13 0.25
N THR A 99 -24.69 7.80 0.68
CA THR A 99 -23.33 7.52 0.23
C THR A 99 -22.83 6.18 0.77
N ARG A 100 -22.39 5.29 -0.13
CA ARG A 100 -21.73 4.02 0.20
C ARG A 100 -20.25 4.20 0.49
N LEU A 101 -19.72 3.44 1.44
CA LEU A 101 -18.36 3.58 1.93
C LEU A 101 -17.50 2.37 1.56
N VAL A 102 -16.43 2.63 0.81
CA VAL A 102 -15.40 1.68 0.45
C VAL A 102 -14.10 2.09 1.14
N HIS A 103 -13.49 1.17 1.87
CA HIS A 103 -12.26 1.43 2.63
C HIS A 103 -11.13 0.48 2.25
N LEU A 104 -9.95 1.01 1.94
CA LEU A 104 -8.76 0.25 1.59
C LEU A 104 -7.84 0.09 2.80
N GLY A 105 -7.36 -1.14 3.01
CA GLY A 105 -6.47 -1.55 4.09
C GLY A 105 -7.23 -1.91 5.37
N ARG A 106 -6.93 -1.21 6.48
CA ARG A 106 -7.58 -1.42 7.79
C ARG A 106 -8.18 -0.12 8.34
N PRO A 107 -9.50 -0.02 8.52
CA PRO A 107 -10.15 1.23 8.93
C PRO A 107 -9.86 1.66 10.37
N SER A 108 -9.39 0.74 11.22
CA SER A 108 -9.30 0.97 12.68
C SER A 108 -10.63 1.43 13.28
N ALA A 109 -11.73 0.89 12.76
CA ALA A 109 -13.12 1.17 13.11
C ALA A 109 -13.94 -0.12 12.95
N PRO A 110 -15.15 -0.22 13.53
CA PRO A 110 -15.99 -1.40 13.33
C PRO A 110 -16.22 -1.67 11.85
N LEU A 111 -15.89 -2.88 11.39
CA LEU A 111 -15.94 -3.20 9.94
C LEU A 111 -17.35 -3.04 9.36
N ARG A 112 -18.39 -3.25 10.18
CA ARG A 112 -19.80 -3.09 9.80
C ARG A 112 -20.20 -1.65 9.42
N TRP A 113 -19.35 -0.66 9.70
CA TRP A 113 -19.63 0.73 9.34
C TRP A 113 -19.36 1.04 7.87
N PHE A 114 -18.70 0.12 7.16
CA PHE A 114 -18.36 0.24 5.74
C PHE A 114 -19.17 -0.74 4.93
N ASP A 115 -19.55 -0.34 3.72
CA ASP A 115 -20.25 -1.21 2.77
C ASP A 115 -19.26 -2.21 2.12
N LEU A 116 -17.99 -1.81 1.96
CA LEU A 116 -16.89 -2.68 1.51
C LEU A 116 -15.56 -2.30 2.18
N VAL A 117 -14.82 -3.30 2.67
CA VAL A 117 -13.45 -3.16 3.15
C VAL A 117 -12.55 -4.03 2.29
N VAL A 118 -11.69 -3.42 1.49
CA VAL A 118 -10.68 -4.12 0.69
C VAL A 118 -9.39 -4.18 1.50
N THR A 119 -8.87 -5.37 1.73
CA THR A 119 -7.73 -5.59 2.63
C THR A 119 -6.75 -6.61 2.07
N THR A 120 -5.60 -6.74 2.69
CA THR A 120 -4.57 -7.73 2.32
C THR A 120 -4.20 -8.58 3.54
N PRO A 121 -3.60 -9.78 3.37
CA PRO A 121 -3.31 -10.70 4.47
C PRO A 121 -2.55 -10.08 5.64
N GLN A 122 -1.70 -9.07 5.37
CA GLN A 122 -0.93 -8.38 6.42
C GLN A 122 -1.75 -7.69 7.49
N TYR A 123 -3.05 -7.46 7.28
CA TYR A 123 -3.91 -6.83 8.28
C TYR A 123 -4.73 -7.83 9.10
N ASP A 124 -4.72 -9.12 8.72
CA ASP A 124 -5.36 -10.20 9.47
C ASP A 124 -6.77 -9.83 9.97
N LEU A 125 -7.57 -9.24 9.08
CA LEU A 125 -8.94 -8.85 9.41
C LEU A 125 -9.85 -10.08 9.42
N PRO A 126 -10.84 -10.15 10.33
CA PRO A 126 -11.77 -11.26 10.37
C PRO A 126 -12.60 -11.33 9.08
N ALA A 127 -12.80 -12.56 8.59
CA ALA A 127 -13.66 -12.82 7.44
C ALA A 127 -15.09 -12.35 7.72
N ARG A 128 -15.63 -11.53 6.81
CA ARG A 128 -17.01 -11.00 6.85
C ARG A 128 -17.51 -10.78 5.44
N PRO A 129 -18.84 -10.76 5.20
CA PRO A 129 -19.41 -10.54 3.88
C PRO A 129 -18.97 -9.23 3.21
N ASN A 130 -18.62 -8.20 4.00
CA ASN A 130 -18.18 -6.91 3.50
C ASN A 130 -16.65 -6.71 3.53
N VAL A 131 -15.87 -7.78 3.75
CA VAL A 131 -14.40 -7.74 3.78
C VAL A 131 -13.87 -8.56 2.61
N LEU A 132 -13.26 -7.89 1.66
CA LEU A 132 -12.63 -8.47 0.49
C LEU A 132 -11.12 -8.58 0.72
N LEU A 133 -10.61 -9.82 0.75
CA LEU A 133 -9.20 -10.12 0.92
C LEU A 133 -8.53 -10.25 -0.45
N GLN A 134 -7.59 -9.36 -0.74
CA GLN A 134 -6.80 -9.34 -1.97
C GLN A 134 -5.35 -9.77 -1.71
N ARG A 135 -4.70 -10.38 -2.71
CA ARG A 135 -3.28 -10.76 -2.62
C ARG A 135 -2.43 -9.51 -2.62
N PHE A 136 -2.75 -8.53 -3.48
CA PHE A 136 -2.01 -7.28 -3.58
C PHE A 136 -2.79 -6.08 -3.04
N PRO A 137 -2.11 -5.06 -2.48
CA PRO A 137 -2.72 -3.74 -2.31
C PRO A 137 -3.18 -3.23 -3.68
N PRO A 138 -4.38 -2.63 -3.78
CA PRO A 138 -4.89 -2.17 -5.07
C PRO A 138 -3.92 -1.20 -5.73
N THR A 139 -3.52 -1.51 -6.95
CA THR A 139 -2.59 -0.71 -7.74
C THR A 139 -2.90 -0.94 -9.20
N GLN A 140 -2.62 0.04 -10.05
CA GLN A 140 -2.65 -0.20 -11.49
C GLN A 140 -1.55 -1.21 -11.81
N ALA A 141 -1.94 -2.37 -12.36
CA ALA A 141 -1.02 -3.43 -12.74
C ALA A 141 0.03 -2.84 -13.70
N ALA A 142 1.31 -3.08 -13.39
CA ALA A 142 2.50 -2.64 -14.11
C ALA A 142 2.26 -1.36 -14.93
N ALA A 143 2.45 -0.18 -14.32
CA ALA A 143 2.57 1.05 -15.10
C ALA A 143 3.46 0.72 -16.30
N ARG A 144 2.93 0.96 -17.52
CA ARG A 144 3.56 0.62 -18.80
C ARG A 144 5.06 0.61 -18.62
N ARG A 145 5.74 -0.51 -18.90
CA ARG A 145 7.20 -0.52 -18.90
C ARG A 145 7.62 0.57 -19.89
N ASP A 146 8.02 1.72 -19.34
CA ASP A 146 8.53 2.79 -20.17
C ASP A 146 9.78 2.25 -20.87
N ALA A 147 10.15 2.86 -21.99
CA ALA A 147 11.39 2.53 -22.67
C ALA A 147 12.54 2.57 -21.64
N VAL A 148 13.35 1.50 -21.61
CA VAL A 148 14.49 1.43 -20.70
C VAL A 148 15.45 2.56 -21.04
N ARG A 149 15.81 3.36 -20.03
CA ARG A 149 16.70 4.51 -20.19
C ARG A 149 18.05 4.05 -20.77
N PRO A 150 18.66 4.76 -21.75
CA PRO A 150 19.84 4.28 -22.46
C PRO A 150 21.05 3.94 -21.57
N ASP A 151 21.29 4.72 -20.52
CA ASP A 151 22.36 4.46 -19.52
C ASP A 151 22.14 3.17 -18.74
N LEU A 152 20.88 2.78 -18.50
CA LEU A 152 20.51 1.52 -17.84
C LEU A 152 20.49 0.34 -18.82
N ALA A 153 20.21 0.60 -20.09
CA ALA A 153 20.27 -0.39 -21.16
C ALA A 153 21.72 -0.80 -21.48
N ALA A 154 22.69 0.08 -21.25
CA ALA A 154 24.12 -0.18 -21.45
C ALA A 154 24.76 -1.05 -20.35
N LEU A 155 24.07 -1.31 -19.25
CA LEU A 155 24.57 -2.15 -18.16
C LEU A 155 24.50 -3.65 -18.52
N PRO A 156 25.46 -4.48 -18.06
CA PRO A 156 25.41 -5.92 -18.25
C PRO A 156 24.17 -6.52 -17.60
N ARG A 157 23.61 -7.55 -18.24
CA ARG A 157 22.48 -8.33 -17.72
C ARG A 157 23.00 -9.59 -17.01
N PRO A 158 22.29 -10.09 -15.98
CA PRO A 158 21.03 -9.55 -15.46
C PRO A 158 21.23 -8.27 -14.64
N ARG A 159 20.27 -7.35 -14.72
CA ARG A 159 20.23 -6.15 -13.87
C ARG A 159 19.40 -6.45 -12.63
N LEU A 160 20.06 -6.68 -11.51
CA LEU A 160 19.42 -6.89 -10.22
C LEU A 160 19.01 -5.54 -9.62
N MET A 161 17.73 -5.34 -9.34
CA MET A 161 17.30 -4.18 -8.55
C MET A 161 17.18 -4.54 -7.08
N ALA A 162 17.98 -3.87 -6.26
CA ALA A 162 17.98 -3.96 -4.82
C ALA A 162 17.13 -2.82 -4.23
N ILE A 163 15.93 -3.15 -3.74
CA ILE A 163 14.98 -2.20 -3.17
C ILE A 163 15.12 -2.18 -1.65
N VAL A 164 15.61 -1.06 -1.12
CA VAL A 164 15.85 -0.87 0.31
C VAL A 164 14.74 -0.04 0.93
N GLY A 165 13.97 -0.66 1.81
CA GLY A 165 12.91 -0.02 2.57
C GLY A 165 13.44 0.80 3.74
N GLY A 166 12.88 0.57 4.92
CA GLY A 166 13.30 1.29 6.11
C GLY A 166 12.71 0.71 7.38
N ASP A 167 12.92 1.41 8.49
CA ASP A 167 12.36 0.99 9.77
C ASP A 167 10.84 0.88 9.69
N ALA A 168 10.33 -0.30 10.05
CA ALA A 168 8.91 -0.57 10.21
C ALA A 168 8.74 -1.62 11.28
N ASP A 169 8.16 -1.27 12.43
CA ASP A 169 7.97 -2.23 13.53
C ASP A 169 7.25 -3.52 13.05
N PRO A 170 7.85 -4.72 13.24
CA PRO A 170 9.06 -5.03 14.03
C PRO A 170 10.42 -4.99 13.31
N GLN A 171 10.48 -4.88 11.98
CA GLN A 171 11.71 -4.78 11.19
C GLN A 171 12.56 -3.57 11.57
N ARG A 172 13.88 -3.79 11.59
CA ARG A 172 14.90 -2.75 11.78
C ARG A 172 15.89 -2.77 10.63
N LEU A 173 16.12 -1.60 10.03
CA LEU A 173 17.15 -1.38 9.03
C LEU A 173 18.24 -0.50 9.65
N ASP A 174 19.04 -1.10 10.53
CA ASP A 174 20.27 -0.47 11.02
C ASP A 174 21.39 -0.59 9.98
N ALA A 175 22.49 0.15 10.18
CA ALA A 175 23.67 0.09 9.30
C ALA A 175 24.17 -1.34 9.05
N ASP A 176 24.07 -2.22 10.04
CA ASP A 176 24.51 -3.61 9.93
C ASP A 176 23.59 -4.46 9.04
N ALA A 177 22.27 -4.31 9.19
CA ALA A 177 21.30 -4.88 8.27
C ALA A 177 21.47 -4.35 6.83
N ALA A 178 21.75 -3.06 6.67
CA ALA A 178 22.02 -2.46 5.37
C ALA A 178 23.30 -3.00 4.71
N ARG A 179 24.38 -3.20 5.48
CA ARG A 179 25.61 -3.85 5.00
C ARG A 179 25.35 -5.27 4.53
N ARG A 180 24.67 -6.10 5.34
CA ARG A 180 24.31 -7.48 4.94
C ARG A 180 23.46 -7.50 3.67
N PHE A 181 22.50 -6.58 3.56
CA PHE A 181 21.65 -6.48 2.38
C PHE A 181 22.46 -6.10 1.14
N ALA A 182 23.34 -5.10 1.23
CA ALA A 182 24.22 -4.71 0.14
C ALA A 182 25.17 -5.84 -0.28
N GLN A 183 25.77 -6.54 0.69
CA GLN A 183 26.65 -7.68 0.44
C GLN A 183 25.92 -8.80 -0.30
N ALA A 184 24.70 -9.16 0.11
CA ALA A 184 23.90 -10.15 -0.59
C ALA A 184 23.57 -9.70 -2.03
N ALA A 185 23.21 -8.43 -2.22
CA ALA A 185 22.92 -7.88 -3.54
C ALA A 185 24.15 -7.87 -4.46
N LEU A 186 25.31 -7.48 -3.93
CA LEU A 186 26.58 -7.46 -4.65
C LEU A 186 27.07 -8.87 -5.00
N ALA A 187 26.98 -9.81 -4.06
CA ALA A 187 27.29 -11.21 -4.32
C ALA A 187 26.42 -11.77 -5.46
N SER A 188 25.10 -11.55 -5.41
CA SER A 188 24.18 -11.99 -6.46
C SER A 188 24.49 -11.35 -7.83
N ALA A 189 24.81 -10.05 -7.87
CA ALA A 189 25.21 -9.38 -9.10
C ALA A 189 26.56 -9.91 -9.64
N CYS A 190 27.52 -10.18 -8.77
CA CYS A 190 28.83 -10.73 -9.12
C CYS A 190 28.71 -12.16 -9.67
N GLU A 191 28.01 -13.05 -8.96
CA GLU A 191 27.79 -14.44 -9.36
C GLU A 191 27.08 -14.56 -10.72
N SER A 192 26.21 -13.60 -11.03
CA SER A 192 25.49 -13.57 -12.31
C SER A 192 26.20 -12.82 -13.43
N GLY A 193 27.36 -12.19 -13.15
CA GLY A 193 28.08 -11.33 -14.11
C GLY A 193 27.29 -10.08 -14.52
N GLY A 194 26.35 -9.65 -13.69
CA GLY A 194 25.36 -8.61 -13.99
C GLY A 194 25.70 -7.24 -13.42
N ALA A 195 24.66 -6.40 -13.32
CA ALA A 195 24.74 -5.06 -12.73
C ALA A 195 23.74 -4.90 -11.58
N LEU A 196 24.06 -3.99 -10.66
CA LEU A 196 23.25 -3.73 -9.48
C LEU A 196 22.61 -2.33 -9.53
N LEU A 197 21.29 -2.27 -9.34
CA LEU A 197 20.50 -1.05 -9.25
C LEU A 197 19.95 -0.91 -7.83
N ILE A 198 20.56 -0.08 -6.99
CA ILE A 198 20.14 0.11 -5.59
C ILE A 198 19.22 1.32 -5.50
N ALA A 199 18.01 1.16 -4.97
CA ALA A 199 17.11 2.27 -4.68
C ALA A 199 16.69 2.28 -3.21
N THR A 200 16.84 3.43 -2.56
CA THR A 200 16.37 3.62 -1.17
C THR A 200 14.96 4.21 -1.13
N SER A 201 14.37 4.23 0.06
CA SER A 201 13.02 4.74 0.30
C SER A 201 13.03 5.97 1.20
N PRO A 202 11.92 6.73 1.29
CA PRO A 202 11.78 7.84 2.24
C PRO A 202 11.94 7.44 3.72
N ARG A 203 11.96 6.13 4.02
CA ARG A 203 12.09 5.58 5.37
C ARG A 203 13.48 5.01 5.66
N THR A 204 14.37 4.98 4.68
CA THR A 204 15.73 4.45 4.86
C THR A 204 16.50 5.36 5.82
N PRO A 205 16.98 4.84 6.96
CA PRO A 205 17.75 5.64 7.92
C PRO A 205 19.08 6.15 7.33
N PRO A 206 19.59 7.32 7.76
CA PRO A 206 20.84 7.89 7.22
C PRO A 206 22.07 6.99 7.38
N ASP A 207 22.18 6.24 8.48
CA ASP A 207 23.26 5.28 8.72
C ASP A 207 23.18 4.07 7.79
N ALA A 208 21.96 3.59 7.49
CA ALA A 208 21.73 2.60 6.45
C ALA A 208 22.12 3.12 5.06
N VAL A 209 21.76 4.37 4.72
CA VAL A 209 22.18 5.01 3.46
C VAL A 209 23.71 5.09 3.36
N ALA A 210 24.39 5.48 4.43
CA ALA A 210 25.85 5.54 4.46
C ALA A 210 26.48 4.16 4.21
N ALA A 211 25.93 3.10 4.81
CA ALA A 211 26.38 1.73 4.58
C ALA A 211 26.18 1.28 3.11
N LEU A 212 25.05 1.63 2.48
CA LEU A 212 24.78 1.32 1.07
C LEU A 212 25.75 2.08 0.15
N LYS A 213 26.05 3.35 0.45
CA LYS A 213 27.01 4.16 -0.32
C LYS A 213 28.41 3.57 -0.26
N ALA A 214 28.87 3.17 0.95
CA ALA A 214 30.17 2.53 1.12
C ALA A 214 30.25 1.22 0.31
N ALA A 215 29.24 0.34 0.44
CA ALA A 215 29.21 -0.91 -0.31
C ALA A 215 29.18 -0.70 -1.84
N ALA A 216 28.46 0.32 -2.32
CA ALA A 216 28.42 0.65 -3.75
C ALA A 216 29.76 1.22 -4.27
N ALA A 217 30.54 1.91 -3.43
CA ALA A 217 31.85 2.45 -3.80
C ALA A 217 32.92 1.36 -3.90
N ASP A 218 32.84 0.34 -3.06
CA ASP A 218 33.78 -0.79 -3.01
C ASP A 218 33.37 -1.97 -3.93
N ALA A 219 32.43 -1.75 -4.85
CA ALA A 219 31.85 -2.80 -5.67
C ALA A 219 32.68 -3.13 -6.92
N ASP A 220 32.94 -4.42 -7.15
CA ASP A 220 33.61 -4.93 -8.34
C ASP A 220 32.67 -5.11 -9.56
N VAL A 221 31.39 -4.76 -9.41
CA VAL A 221 30.37 -4.83 -10.47
C VAL A 221 29.79 -3.44 -10.76
N PRO A 222 29.22 -3.18 -11.95
CA PRO A 222 28.56 -1.90 -12.22
C PRO A 222 27.39 -1.66 -11.26
N VAL A 223 27.46 -0.58 -10.48
CA VAL A 223 26.39 -0.15 -9.56
C VAL A 223 25.78 1.18 -10.00
N ARG A 224 24.45 1.29 -9.92
CA ARG A 224 23.71 2.55 -9.91
C ARG A 224 22.97 2.68 -8.59
N LEU A 225 23.18 3.78 -7.90
CA LEU A 225 22.56 4.05 -6.60
C LEU A 225 21.65 5.28 -6.72
N SER A 226 20.38 5.10 -6.36
CA SER A 226 19.41 6.19 -6.21
C SER A 226 19.02 6.30 -4.74
N VAL A 227 19.39 7.43 -4.13
CA VAL A 227 19.07 7.72 -2.73
C VAL A 227 17.86 8.65 -2.70
N TYR A 228 16.78 8.22 -2.04
CA TYR A 228 15.59 9.04 -1.90
C TYR A 228 15.91 10.38 -1.25
N GLY A 229 15.52 11.48 -1.92
CA GLY A 229 15.75 12.83 -1.44
C GLY A 229 17.12 13.41 -1.83
N GLU A 230 17.97 12.65 -2.50
CA GLU A 230 19.23 13.13 -3.07
C GLU A 230 19.21 12.98 -4.60
N GLY A 231 19.34 14.09 -5.32
CA GLY A 231 19.35 14.07 -6.79
C GLY A 231 18.01 13.62 -7.40
N ALA A 232 18.09 12.93 -8.55
CA ALA A 232 16.93 12.42 -9.26
C ALA A 232 16.44 11.09 -8.67
N ASP A 233 15.12 10.93 -8.55
CA ASP A 233 14.47 9.68 -8.12
C ASP A 233 14.40 8.71 -9.31
N ASP A 234 15.35 7.78 -9.37
CA ASP A 234 15.49 6.80 -10.44
C ASP A 234 14.69 5.51 -10.17
N TYR A 235 13.92 5.44 -9.07
CA TYR A 235 13.21 4.22 -8.67
C TYR A 235 12.39 3.60 -9.80
N ARG A 236 11.64 4.42 -10.55
CA ARG A 236 10.82 3.94 -11.67
C ARG A 236 11.67 3.49 -12.86
N ALA A 237 12.76 4.19 -13.16
CA ALA A 237 13.67 3.83 -14.24
C ALA A 237 14.36 2.48 -13.93
N PHE A 238 14.78 2.28 -12.68
CA PHE A 238 15.36 1.02 -12.23
C PHE A 238 14.34 -0.12 -12.27
N LEU A 239 13.10 0.11 -11.80
CA LEU A 239 12.03 -0.89 -11.82
C LEU A 239 11.74 -1.39 -13.25
N ASN A 240 11.76 -0.48 -14.23
CA ASN A 240 11.52 -0.83 -15.63
C ASN A 240 12.71 -1.57 -16.28
N ALA A 241 13.93 -1.27 -15.84
CA ALA A 241 15.17 -1.88 -16.35
C ALA A 241 15.51 -3.23 -15.72
N ALA A 242 15.00 -3.51 -14.52
CA ALA A 242 15.36 -4.68 -13.73
C ALA A 242 14.95 -6.00 -14.40
N ASP A 243 15.84 -6.99 -14.26
CA ASP A 243 15.64 -8.37 -14.71
C ASP A 243 15.36 -9.33 -13.54
N ALA A 244 15.70 -8.92 -12.31
CA ALA A 244 15.44 -9.60 -11.06
C ALA A 244 15.40 -8.58 -9.91
N PHE A 245 14.83 -8.97 -8.77
CA PHE A 245 14.69 -8.09 -7.60
C PHE A 245 15.20 -8.76 -6.33
N LEU A 246 15.87 -7.95 -5.49
CA LEU A 246 16.11 -8.25 -4.08
C LEU A 246 15.45 -7.15 -3.26
N VAL A 247 14.53 -7.49 -2.37
CA VAL A 247 13.69 -6.50 -1.66
C VAL A 247 13.72 -6.77 -0.14
N THR A 248 13.78 -5.72 0.66
CA THR A 248 13.60 -5.84 2.12
C THR A 248 12.16 -6.21 2.49
N ASP A 249 11.98 -7.05 3.52
CA ASP A 249 10.68 -7.60 3.92
C ASP A 249 9.77 -6.62 4.72
N ASP A 250 9.98 -5.30 4.64
CA ASP A 250 9.29 -4.31 5.46
C ASP A 250 8.07 -3.65 4.78
N SER A 251 7.93 -3.78 3.46
CA SER A 251 6.96 -3.03 2.65
C SER A 251 6.18 -3.89 1.67
N ALA A 252 4.87 -4.01 1.89
CA ALA A 252 3.98 -4.70 0.95
C ALA A 252 3.95 -4.00 -0.41
N SER A 253 4.00 -2.67 -0.44
CA SER A 253 3.95 -1.90 -1.70
C SER A 253 5.19 -2.13 -2.57
N MET A 254 6.39 -2.21 -1.98
CA MET A 254 7.62 -2.44 -2.76
C MET A 254 7.67 -3.87 -3.30
N ILE A 255 7.30 -4.84 -2.46
CA ILE A 255 7.16 -6.25 -2.89
C ILE A 255 6.13 -6.37 -4.01
N THR A 256 5.01 -5.63 -3.91
CA THR A 256 3.99 -5.58 -4.96
C THR A 256 4.56 -4.99 -6.25
N GLU A 257 5.19 -3.81 -6.20
CA GLU A 257 5.76 -3.18 -7.39
C GLU A 257 6.81 -4.08 -8.09
N ALA A 258 7.66 -4.76 -7.32
CA ALA A 258 8.61 -5.74 -7.84
C ALA A 258 7.93 -6.96 -8.47
N ALA A 259 6.97 -7.57 -7.77
CA ALA A 259 6.26 -8.76 -8.27
C ALA A 259 5.48 -8.48 -9.56
N LEU A 260 4.85 -7.31 -9.65
CA LEU A 260 4.08 -6.90 -10.82
C LEU A 260 4.95 -6.58 -12.04
N SER A 261 6.27 -6.43 -11.88
CA SER A 261 7.17 -6.34 -13.03
C SER A 261 7.17 -7.62 -13.87
N GLY A 262 6.90 -8.78 -13.25
CA GLY A 262 7.05 -10.11 -13.85
C GLY A 262 8.48 -10.66 -13.84
N ALA A 263 9.43 -9.97 -13.22
CA ALA A 263 10.75 -10.53 -12.89
C ALA A 263 10.70 -11.31 -11.56
N PRO A 264 11.61 -12.27 -11.33
CA PRO A 264 11.72 -12.97 -10.06
C PRO A 264 12.09 -12.02 -8.93
N VAL A 265 11.51 -12.25 -7.75
CA VAL A 265 11.67 -11.43 -6.54
C VAL A 265 12.15 -12.28 -5.38
N GLU A 266 13.36 -11.98 -4.91
CA GLU A 266 13.90 -12.49 -3.65
C GLU A 266 13.66 -11.49 -2.52
N LEU A 267 13.36 -12.00 -1.32
CA LEU A 267 13.11 -11.18 -0.13
C LEU A 267 14.19 -11.45 0.91
N LEU A 268 14.86 -10.38 1.35
CA LEU A 268 15.80 -10.45 2.47
C LEU A 268 15.10 -10.01 3.75
N ALA A 269 15.08 -10.91 4.72
CA ALA A 269 14.46 -10.67 6.01
C ALA A 269 15.30 -9.70 6.86
N LEU A 270 14.71 -8.58 7.27
CA LEU A 270 15.34 -7.65 8.20
C LEU A 270 15.27 -8.20 9.64
N PRO A 271 16.25 -7.84 10.49
CA PRO A 271 16.22 -8.21 11.90
C PRO A 271 14.95 -7.66 12.58
N ARG A 272 14.33 -8.49 13.41
CA ARG A 272 13.06 -8.18 14.09
C ARG A 272 13.32 -7.77 15.52
N ARG A 273 12.94 -6.54 15.86
CA ARG A 273 12.97 -6.00 17.23
C ARG A 273 11.59 -5.43 17.57
N PRO A 274 10.58 -6.29 17.86
CA PRO A 274 9.22 -5.83 18.09
C PRO A 274 9.15 -4.90 19.31
N GLY A 275 8.55 -3.73 19.11
CA GLY A 275 8.30 -2.79 20.20
C GLY A 275 7.40 -3.37 21.29
N LEU A 276 7.40 -2.74 22.47
CA LEU A 276 6.60 -3.17 23.64
C LEU A 276 5.11 -3.36 23.31
N LYS A 277 4.54 -2.50 22.45
CA LYS A 277 3.13 -2.58 22.03
C LYS A 277 2.82 -3.85 21.24
N VAL A 278 3.71 -4.23 20.33
CA VAL A 278 3.56 -5.45 19.52
C VAL A 278 3.70 -6.67 20.41
N ARG A 279 4.71 -6.69 21.30
CA ARG A 279 4.87 -7.76 22.29
C ARG A 279 3.64 -7.94 23.17
N ALA A 280 3.09 -6.85 23.71
CA ALA A 280 1.88 -6.87 24.53
C ALA A 280 0.66 -7.37 23.76
N PHE A 281 0.50 -6.95 22.50
CA PHE A 281 -0.60 -7.42 21.64
C PHE A 281 -0.49 -8.93 21.34
N HIS A 282 0.69 -9.44 21.03
CA HIS A 282 0.89 -10.89 20.82
C HIS A 282 0.67 -11.70 22.11
N ALA A 283 1.07 -11.17 23.27
CA ALA A 283 0.76 -11.80 24.55
C ALA A 283 -0.76 -11.83 24.80
N LEU A 284 -1.46 -10.71 24.59
CA LEU A 284 -2.90 -10.63 24.73
C LEU A 284 -3.63 -11.56 23.77
N ARG A 285 -3.22 -11.66 22.49
CA ARG A 285 -3.81 -12.59 21.52
C ARG A 285 -3.63 -14.05 21.95
N ARG A 286 -2.47 -14.40 22.52
CA ARG A 286 -2.24 -15.77 23.04
C ARG A 286 -3.15 -16.07 24.23
N ILE A 287 -3.33 -15.12 25.14
CA ILE A 287 -4.14 -15.30 26.36
C ILE A 287 -5.64 -15.27 26.06
N ALA A 288 -6.12 -14.28 25.31
CA ALA A 288 -7.54 -14.09 25.02
C ALA A 288 -8.09 -15.10 23.99
N GLY A 289 -7.22 -15.78 23.25
CA GLY A 289 -7.59 -16.67 22.17
C GLY A 289 -7.97 -15.93 20.87
N ARG A 290 -7.80 -16.61 19.74
CA ARG A 290 -7.97 -16.06 18.39
C ARG A 290 -9.37 -15.46 18.16
N ARG A 291 -10.43 -16.15 18.60
CA ARG A 291 -11.83 -15.72 18.40
C ARG A 291 -12.17 -14.41 19.11
N VAL A 292 -11.66 -14.21 20.34
CA VAL A 292 -11.89 -12.97 21.10
C VAL A 292 -11.15 -11.79 20.47
N ALA A 293 -9.92 -12.02 20.02
CA ALA A 293 -9.14 -11.01 19.31
C ALA A 293 -9.81 -10.60 17.98
N GLU A 294 -10.27 -11.56 17.18
CA GLU A 294 -11.01 -11.32 15.94
C GLU A 294 -12.31 -10.55 16.19
N TRP A 295 -13.06 -10.91 17.23
CA TRP A 295 -14.25 -10.18 17.66
C TRP A 295 -13.93 -8.74 18.02
N ALA A 296 -12.87 -8.50 18.82
CA ALA A 296 -12.47 -7.17 19.25
C ALA A 296 -11.99 -6.30 18.08
N VAL A 297 -11.20 -6.87 17.16
CA VAL A 297 -10.79 -6.22 15.91
C VAL A 297 -12.00 -5.87 15.05
N GLY A 298 -12.91 -6.82 14.85
CA GLY A 298 -14.11 -6.62 14.04
C GLY A 298 -15.10 -5.62 14.64
N ARG A 299 -15.02 -5.38 15.96
CA ARG A 299 -15.74 -4.34 16.70
C ARG A 299 -14.98 -3.01 16.75
N GLY A 300 -13.76 -2.92 16.20
CA GLY A 300 -12.93 -1.72 16.24
C GLY A 300 -12.35 -1.38 17.61
N LEU A 301 -12.43 -2.30 18.59
CA LEU A 301 -11.93 -2.11 19.96
C LEU A 301 -10.41 -2.24 20.02
N VAL A 302 -9.85 -3.09 19.17
CA VAL A 302 -8.41 -3.31 19.07
C VAL A 302 -7.97 -3.16 17.62
N ARG A 303 -6.80 -2.54 17.42
CA ARG A 303 -6.19 -2.41 16.11
C ARG A 303 -5.50 -3.74 15.77
N ALA A 304 -5.94 -4.41 14.71
CA ALA A 304 -5.20 -5.56 14.16
C ALA A 304 -3.79 -5.09 13.82
N ASN A 305 -2.75 -5.74 14.35
CA ASN A 305 -1.38 -5.33 14.06
C ASN A 305 -1.02 -5.66 12.61
N ARG A 306 -0.11 -4.89 12.00
CA ARG A 306 0.38 -5.24 10.66
C ARG A 306 1.35 -6.40 10.82
N ASP A 307 1.14 -7.47 10.06
CA ASP A 307 2.01 -8.64 10.00
C ASP A 307 2.38 -8.92 8.55
N ILE A 308 3.51 -8.41 8.10
CA ILE A 308 3.93 -8.53 6.70
C ILE A 308 4.21 -9.98 6.29
N ASP A 309 4.44 -10.90 7.24
CA ASP A 309 4.69 -12.30 6.91
C ASP A 309 3.47 -13.00 6.37
N LEU A 310 2.28 -12.65 6.87
CA LEU A 310 1.04 -13.20 6.33
C LEU A 310 0.87 -12.83 4.85
N PHE A 311 1.32 -11.63 4.48
CA PHE A 311 1.34 -11.20 3.09
C PHE A 311 2.41 -11.94 2.28
N ILE A 312 3.64 -12.03 2.77
CA ILE A 312 4.73 -12.76 2.10
C ILE A 312 4.37 -14.24 1.93
N ALA A 313 3.82 -14.89 2.96
CA ALA A 313 3.40 -16.28 2.93
C ALA A 313 2.29 -16.51 1.89
N ALA A 314 1.31 -15.60 1.81
CA ALA A 314 0.27 -15.67 0.79
C ALA A 314 0.85 -15.56 -0.63
N LEU A 315 1.78 -14.62 -0.86
CA LEU A 315 2.43 -14.47 -2.17
C LEU A 315 3.25 -15.70 -2.55
N ARG A 316 3.99 -16.29 -1.60
CA ARG A 316 4.77 -17.52 -1.83
C ARG A 316 3.88 -18.73 -2.11
N ALA A 317 2.80 -18.90 -1.35
CA ALA A 317 1.83 -19.99 -1.55
C ALA A 317 1.23 -19.95 -2.96
N ASP A 318 0.94 -18.75 -3.47
CA ASP A 318 0.36 -18.54 -4.80
C ASP A 318 1.43 -18.42 -5.92
N LYS A 319 2.72 -18.60 -5.61
CA LYS A 319 3.88 -18.46 -6.53
C LYS A 319 3.91 -17.12 -7.27
N LEU A 320 3.62 -16.04 -6.55
CA LEU A 320 3.52 -14.69 -7.11
C LEU A 320 4.85 -13.91 -7.07
N LEU A 321 5.93 -14.53 -6.58
CA LEU A 321 7.27 -13.95 -6.52
C LEU A 321 8.26 -14.63 -7.49
N ASP A 322 7.87 -15.73 -8.14
CA ASP A 322 8.75 -16.57 -8.98
C ASP A 322 9.03 -15.93 -10.36
N GLY A 323 8.40 -14.78 -10.65
CA GLY A 323 8.41 -14.13 -11.96
C GLY A 323 7.29 -14.60 -12.89
N GLY A 324 7.28 -14.07 -14.12
CA GLY A 324 6.25 -14.33 -15.12
C GLY A 324 4.99 -13.46 -14.98
N PRO A 325 3.95 -13.69 -15.79
CA PRO A 325 2.79 -12.80 -15.90
C PRO A 325 1.76 -12.99 -14.77
N ARG A 326 1.90 -14.04 -13.94
CA ARG A 326 0.87 -14.45 -12.97
C ARG A 326 0.54 -13.36 -11.95
N ALA A 327 1.56 -12.72 -11.37
CA ALA A 327 1.36 -11.65 -10.39
C ALA A 327 0.56 -10.47 -10.99
N ALA A 328 0.93 -10.04 -12.20
CA ALA A 328 0.22 -8.98 -12.92
C ALA A 328 -1.23 -9.38 -13.26
N ALA A 329 -1.46 -10.61 -13.71
CA ALA A 329 -2.80 -11.11 -14.03
C ALA A 329 -3.71 -11.16 -12.79
N VAL A 330 -3.17 -11.63 -11.65
CA VAL A 330 -3.91 -11.62 -10.37
C VAL A 330 -4.25 -10.20 -9.98
N ALA A 331 -3.28 -9.28 -9.92
CA ALA A 331 -3.54 -7.90 -9.53
C ALA A 331 -4.54 -7.18 -10.43
N ALA A 332 -4.52 -7.44 -11.75
CA ALA A 332 -5.51 -6.89 -12.67
C ALA A 332 -6.92 -7.42 -12.38
N ALA A 333 -7.08 -8.73 -12.21
CA ALA A 333 -8.37 -9.34 -11.89
C ALA A 333 -8.93 -8.84 -10.54
N GLU A 334 -8.07 -8.71 -9.53
CA GLU A 334 -8.43 -8.17 -8.21
C GLU A 334 -8.89 -6.71 -8.29
N LEU A 335 -8.22 -5.89 -9.11
CA LEU A 335 -8.61 -4.49 -9.33
C LEU A 335 -9.96 -4.39 -10.05
N ASP A 336 -10.20 -5.24 -11.06
CA ASP A 336 -11.45 -5.31 -11.80
C ASP A 336 -12.62 -5.76 -10.91
N GLU A 337 -12.39 -6.73 -10.02
CA GLU A 337 -13.37 -7.15 -9.01
C GLU A 337 -13.77 -5.99 -8.10
N ILE A 338 -12.78 -5.26 -7.55
CA ILE A 338 -13.03 -4.08 -6.72
C ILE A 338 -13.84 -3.04 -7.49
N ALA A 339 -13.46 -2.76 -8.74
CA ALA A 339 -14.15 -1.81 -9.60
C ALA A 339 -15.62 -2.21 -9.86
N GLY A 340 -15.87 -3.50 -10.11
CA GLY A 340 -17.20 -4.07 -10.26
C GLY A 340 -18.07 -3.88 -9.03
N LEU A 341 -17.54 -4.20 -7.85
CA LEU A 341 -18.23 -4.02 -6.57
C LEU A 341 -18.53 -2.54 -6.29
N ILE A 342 -17.62 -1.63 -6.62
CA ILE A 342 -17.83 -0.18 -6.48
C ILE A 342 -18.97 0.30 -7.36
N ARG A 343 -19.04 -0.15 -8.63
CA ARG A 343 -20.15 0.19 -9.54
C ARG A 343 -21.48 -0.34 -9.02
N ALA A 344 -21.51 -1.56 -8.50
CA ALA A 344 -22.70 -2.16 -7.90
C ALA A 344 -23.20 -1.34 -6.69
N LEU A 345 -22.28 -0.92 -5.81
CA LEU A 345 -22.60 -0.05 -4.66
C LEU A 345 -23.12 1.31 -5.09
N ALA A 346 -22.53 1.92 -6.13
CA ALA A 346 -22.98 3.20 -6.67
C ALA A 346 -24.42 3.13 -7.23
N GLY A 347 -24.76 2.03 -7.90
CA GLY A 347 -26.10 1.81 -8.43
C GLY A 347 -27.15 1.50 -7.35
N ALA A 348 -26.77 0.80 -6.28
CA ALA A 348 -27.67 0.44 -5.19
C ALA A 348 -28.10 1.63 -4.32
N GLY A 349 -27.33 2.72 -4.28
CA GLY A 349 -27.64 3.94 -3.51
C GLY A 349 -28.73 4.84 -4.12
N ARG A 350 -29.20 4.50 -5.33
CA ARG A 350 -30.16 5.31 -6.12
C ARG A 350 -31.56 4.73 -6.19
N ARG A 351 -31.79 3.54 -5.63
CA ARG A 351 -33.11 2.89 -5.58
C ARG A 351 -33.93 3.40 -4.40
#